data_AF-A0A511SZY8-F1
#
_entry.id   AF-A0A511SZY8-F1
#
_cell.length_a   1.000
_cell.length_b   1.000
_cell.length_c   1.000
_cell.angle_alpha   90.00
_cell.angle_beta   90.00
_cell.angle_gamma   90.00
#
_symmetry.space_group_name_H-M   'P 1'
#
loop_
_entity.id
_entity.type
_entity.pdbx_description
1 polymer ?
#
loop_
_entity_poly.entity_id
_entity_poly.type
_entity_poly.pdbx_seq_one_letter_code
_entity_poly.pdbx_strand_id
1 'polypeptide(L)'
;MNLSATKQVIEHLVQHGGRGKGWFHQHQDPRPLDAQSINTLTLPDARPLPPSLREWLAFDASWFRLAKGTPPELEVRPLRDILTGWSRTMTKTAPAAAAFTEEQLVQAWVDLLPDPTMANALALELLPSGSQEHLLLFHKANRRGEYPVLGCHNRFEFWLKYKSFGDYLSHYFGLSEPD
;
A
#
# COMPACT_ATOMS: atom_id res chain seq x y z
N MET A 1 -12.98 -22.47 -10.16
CA MET A 1 -12.33 -21.18 -10.46
C MET A 1 -11.19 -21.01 -9.47
N ASN A 2 -10.00 -20.58 -9.90
CA ASN A 2 -8.91 -20.30 -8.96
C ASN A 2 -9.22 -19.04 -8.14
N LEU A 3 -9.05 -19.11 -6.84
CA LEU A 3 -9.22 -17.96 -5.94
C LEU A 3 -8.18 -16.87 -6.27
N SER A 4 -8.54 -15.61 -6.05
CA SER A 4 -7.57 -14.50 -6.09
C SER A 4 -6.52 -14.68 -4.98
N ALA A 5 -5.34 -14.07 -5.15
CA ALA A 5 -4.30 -14.09 -4.12
C ALA A 5 -4.81 -13.55 -2.77
N THR A 6 -5.57 -12.45 -2.79
CA THR A 6 -6.19 -11.89 -1.58
C THR A 6 -7.14 -12.87 -0.90
N LYS A 7 -8.01 -13.58 -1.65
CA LYS A 7 -8.90 -14.58 -1.06
C LYS A 7 -8.14 -15.76 -0.47
N GLN A 8 -7.07 -16.21 -1.12
CA GLN A 8 -6.23 -17.28 -0.58
C GLN A 8 -5.59 -16.85 0.75
N VAL A 9 -5.13 -15.60 0.85
CA VAL A 9 -4.61 -15.02 2.11
C VAL A 9 -5.70 -14.98 3.17
N ILE A 10 -6.88 -14.44 2.86
CA ILE A 10 -7.99 -14.32 3.82
C ILE A 10 -8.40 -15.71 4.32
N GLU A 11 -8.61 -16.68 3.42
CA GLU A 11 -8.95 -18.06 3.80
C GLU A 11 -7.87 -18.69 4.69
N HIS A 12 -6.59 -18.47 4.37
CA HIS A 12 -5.50 -18.95 5.21
C HIS A 12 -5.55 -18.35 6.62
N LEU A 13 -5.70 -17.03 6.73
CA LEU A 13 -5.76 -16.35 8.01
C LEU A 13 -6.97 -16.83 8.84
N VAL A 14 -8.14 -16.96 8.23
CA VAL A 14 -9.34 -17.49 8.90
C VAL A 14 -9.09 -18.91 9.41
N GLN A 15 -8.51 -19.79 8.59
CA GLN A 15 -8.24 -21.18 8.97
C GLN A 15 -7.18 -21.33 10.07
N HIS A 16 -6.23 -20.38 10.16
CA HIS A 16 -5.08 -20.47 11.06
C HIS A 16 -5.13 -19.45 12.21
N GLY A 17 -6.31 -18.90 12.52
CA GLY A 17 -6.50 -17.98 13.64
C GLY A 17 -5.67 -16.70 13.52
N GLY A 18 -5.55 -16.18 12.30
CA GLY A 18 -4.83 -14.95 11.99
C GLY A 18 -3.33 -15.11 11.76
N ARG A 19 -2.81 -16.33 11.70
CA ARG A 19 -1.37 -16.57 11.51
C ARG A 19 -1.02 -16.73 10.03
N GLY A 20 0.03 -16.04 9.59
CA GLY A 20 0.69 -16.35 8.31
C GLY A 20 1.60 -17.58 8.41
N LYS A 21 2.31 -17.91 7.31
CA LYS A 21 3.34 -18.95 7.31
C LYS A 21 4.68 -18.39 7.81
N GLY A 22 5.29 -19.05 8.80
CA GLY A 22 6.63 -18.72 9.32
C GLY A 22 6.65 -17.84 10.58
N TRP A 23 7.72 -17.07 10.78
CA TRP A 23 7.94 -16.18 11.96
C TRP A 23 7.10 -14.88 11.94
N PHE A 24 6.13 -14.76 11.03
CA PHE A 24 5.65 -13.44 10.60
C PHE A 24 4.19 -13.19 11.00
N HIS A 25 4.01 -12.02 11.61
CA HIS A 25 2.80 -11.24 11.87
C HIS A 25 1.50 -12.02 12.16
N GLN A 26 1.08 -12.00 13.42
CA GLN A 26 -0.29 -12.35 13.79
C GLN A 26 -1.23 -11.21 13.42
N HIS A 27 -2.23 -11.50 12.59
CA HIS A 27 -3.31 -10.61 12.26
C HIS A 27 -4.53 -10.94 13.12
N GLN A 28 -4.87 -10.09 14.08
CA GLN A 28 -5.95 -10.30 15.03
C GLN A 28 -7.02 -9.22 14.88
N ASP A 29 -8.25 -9.55 15.30
CA ASP A 29 -9.40 -8.66 15.38
C ASP A 29 -9.73 -7.89 14.07
N PRO A 30 -9.98 -8.61 12.95
CA PRO A 30 -10.34 -7.98 11.69
C PRO A 30 -11.62 -7.14 11.81
N ARG A 31 -11.62 -5.95 11.19
CA ARG A 31 -12.73 -4.99 11.22
C ARG A 31 -13.24 -4.75 9.80
N PRO A 32 -14.12 -5.61 9.28
CA PRO A 32 -14.61 -5.50 7.91
C PRO A 32 -15.48 -4.27 7.70
N LEU A 33 -15.42 -3.69 6.50
CA LEU A 33 -16.47 -2.78 6.02
C LEU A 33 -17.68 -3.59 5.54
N ASP A 34 -18.87 -3.03 5.70
CA ASP A 34 -20.08 -3.63 5.17
C ASP A 34 -20.14 -3.54 3.63
N ALA A 35 -20.96 -4.40 3.01
CA ALA A 35 -21.05 -4.51 1.56
C ALA A 35 -21.54 -3.21 0.88
N GLN A 36 -22.40 -2.43 1.55
CA GLN A 36 -22.90 -1.18 1.00
C GLN A 36 -21.80 -0.12 0.97
N SER A 37 -21.01 -0.02 2.05
CA SER A 37 -19.82 0.83 2.10
C SER A 37 -18.82 0.46 1.00
N ILE A 38 -18.50 -0.83 0.82
CA ILE A 38 -17.54 -1.29 -0.19
C ILE A 38 -18.01 -1.00 -1.62
N ASN A 39 -19.31 -1.10 -1.88
CA ASN A 39 -19.86 -0.86 -3.22
C ASN A 39 -19.94 0.62 -3.59
N THR A 40 -19.93 1.51 -2.60
CA THR A 40 -19.97 2.98 -2.80
C THR A 40 -18.58 3.62 -2.73
N LEU A 41 -17.60 2.92 -2.16
CA LEU A 41 -16.23 3.39 -2.01
C LEU A 41 -15.52 3.50 -3.38
N THR A 42 -14.99 4.69 -3.66
CA THR A 42 -14.20 4.99 -4.87
C THR A 42 -12.91 5.69 -4.48
N LEU A 43 -11.95 5.73 -5.41
CA LEU A 43 -10.78 6.62 -5.28
C LEU A 43 -11.25 8.08 -5.39
N PRO A 44 -10.51 9.06 -4.85
CA PRO A 44 -10.85 10.49 -4.94
C PRO A 44 -11.09 11.03 -6.36
N ASP A 45 -10.52 10.38 -7.38
CA ASP A 45 -10.74 10.70 -8.79
C ASP A 45 -11.89 9.91 -9.43
N ALA A 46 -12.80 9.38 -8.61
CA ALA A 46 -13.98 8.59 -8.96
C ALA A 46 -13.69 7.23 -9.62
N ARG A 47 -12.42 6.81 -9.75
CA ARG A 47 -12.10 5.47 -10.23
C ARG A 47 -12.53 4.40 -9.22
N PRO A 48 -12.89 3.18 -9.69
CA PRO A 48 -13.18 2.08 -8.78
C PRO A 48 -11.91 1.64 -8.03
N LEU A 49 -12.12 1.09 -6.85
CA LEU A 49 -11.03 0.43 -6.11
C LEU A 49 -10.55 -0.84 -6.82
N PRO A 50 -9.25 -1.18 -6.71
CA PRO A 50 -8.75 -2.48 -7.16
C PRO A 50 -9.51 -3.65 -6.51
N PRO A 51 -9.79 -4.73 -7.25
CA PRO A 51 -10.51 -5.88 -6.73
C PRO A 51 -9.90 -6.46 -5.45
N SER A 52 -8.57 -6.63 -5.42
CA SER A 52 -7.84 -7.12 -4.24
C SER A 52 -8.02 -6.23 -3.00
N LEU A 53 -8.07 -4.91 -3.17
CA LEU A 53 -8.31 -3.99 -2.06
C LEU A 53 -9.75 -4.07 -1.56
N ARG A 54 -10.73 -4.20 -2.47
CA ARG A 54 -12.15 -4.41 -2.09
C ARG A 54 -12.33 -5.71 -1.31
N GLU A 55 -11.70 -6.80 -1.76
CA GLU A 55 -11.74 -8.10 -1.09
C GLU A 55 -11.13 -8.01 0.32
N TRP A 56 -10.00 -7.30 0.47
CA TRP A 56 -9.40 -7.10 1.78
C TRP A 56 -10.23 -6.21 2.69
N LEU A 57 -10.78 -5.09 2.21
CA LEU A 57 -11.64 -4.21 3.01
C LEU A 57 -12.92 -4.92 3.49
N ALA A 58 -13.41 -5.92 2.74
CA ALA A 58 -14.50 -6.80 3.15
C ALA A 58 -14.13 -7.76 4.29
N PHE A 59 -12.84 -7.94 4.55
CA PHE A 59 -12.30 -8.78 5.60
C PHE A 59 -11.79 -7.93 6.77
N ASP A 60 -10.87 -6.99 6.50
CA ASP A 60 -10.32 -6.08 7.48
C ASP A 60 -9.95 -4.72 6.87
N ALA A 61 -10.55 -3.67 7.41
CA ALA A 61 -10.22 -2.29 7.08
C ALA A 61 -9.36 -1.60 8.13
N SER A 62 -9.00 -2.28 9.23
CA SER A 62 -8.21 -1.70 10.33
C SER A 62 -6.80 -1.29 9.91
N TRP A 63 -6.28 -1.84 8.81
CA TRP A 63 -4.99 -1.49 8.22
C TRP A 63 -4.94 -0.07 7.65
N PHE A 64 -6.10 0.48 7.32
CA PHE A 64 -6.18 1.75 6.61
C PHE A 64 -6.78 2.82 7.50
N ARG A 65 -6.26 4.03 7.34
CA ARG A 65 -6.91 5.19 7.88
C ARG A 65 -8.09 5.53 6.99
N LEU A 66 -9.26 5.51 7.59
CA LEU A 66 -10.51 5.91 6.96
C LEU A 66 -10.89 7.29 7.46
N ALA A 67 -11.11 8.23 6.53
CA ALA A 67 -11.64 9.53 6.87
C ALA A 67 -13.08 9.39 7.39
N LYS A 68 -13.46 10.29 8.30
CA LYS A 68 -14.82 10.34 8.84
C LYS A 68 -15.79 10.76 7.72
N GLY A 69 -16.81 9.95 7.46
CA GLY A 69 -17.79 10.20 6.41
C GLY A 69 -18.73 9.01 6.21
N THR A 70 -19.75 9.18 5.36
CA THR A 70 -20.61 8.08 4.92
C THR A 70 -20.84 8.19 3.41
N PRO A 71 -20.20 7.33 2.59
CA PRO A 71 -19.28 6.27 2.99
C PRO A 71 -17.96 6.82 3.57
N PRO A 72 -17.21 6.03 4.36
CA PRO A 72 -15.85 6.39 4.75
C PRO A 72 -14.99 6.59 3.50
N GLU A 73 -13.94 7.40 3.56
CA GLU A 73 -12.98 7.55 2.44
C GLU A 73 -11.63 6.94 2.82
N LEU A 74 -10.94 6.30 1.87
CA LEU A 74 -9.56 5.88 2.09
C LEU A 74 -8.65 7.11 2.11
N GLU A 75 -7.80 7.22 3.13
CA GLU A 75 -6.77 8.27 3.19
C GLU A 75 -5.67 7.98 2.17
N VAL A 76 -5.94 8.33 0.91
CA VAL A 76 -4.98 8.30 -0.19
C VAL A 76 -4.52 9.72 -0.51
N ARG A 77 -3.29 9.85 -0.98
CA ARG A 77 -2.70 11.15 -1.34
C ARG A 77 -1.70 10.98 -2.48
N PRO A 78 -1.39 12.05 -3.24
CA PRO A 78 -0.33 12.01 -4.21
C PRO A 78 0.97 11.45 -3.62
N LEU A 79 1.68 10.60 -4.37
CA LEU A 79 2.97 10.04 -3.94
C LEU A 79 3.94 11.14 -3.52
N ARG A 80 3.98 12.26 -4.25
CA ARG A 80 4.79 13.44 -3.92
C ARG A 80 4.51 13.96 -2.51
N ASP A 81 3.27 13.93 -2.03
CA ASP A 81 2.93 14.40 -0.68
C ASP A 81 3.41 13.43 0.40
N ILE A 82 3.40 12.13 0.11
CA ILE A 82 4.00 11.10 0.98
C ILE A 82 5.50 11.33 1.09
N LEU A 83 6.18 11.49 -0.06
CA LEU A 83 7.60 11.80 -0.13
C LEU A 83 7.93 13.09 0.64
N THR A 84 7.11 14.12 0.48
CA THR A 84 7.24 15.38 1.23
C THR A 84 7.12 15.16 2.74
N GLY A 85 6.20 14.28 3.16
CA GLY A 85 6.11 13.86 4.57
C GLY A 85 7.39 13.18 5.07
N TRP A 86 8.00 12.32 4.25
CA TRP A 86 9.23 11.62 4.59
C TRP A 86 10.45 12.55 4.70
N SER A 87 10.58 13.53 3.79
CA SER A 87 11.70 14.49 3.82
C SER A 87 11.61 15.42 5.03
N ARG A 88 10.41 15.79 5.50
CA ARG A 88 10.23 16.52 6.77
C ARG A 88 10.77 15.77 7.96
N THR A 89 10.59 14.46 8.01
CA THR A 89 11.14 13.64 9.09
C THR A 89 12.67 13.58 9.03
N MET A 90 13.25 13.43 7.83
CA MET A 90 14.70 13.35 7.66
C MET A 90 15.41 14.69 7.88
N THR A 91 14.86 15.80 7.40
CA THR A 91 15.46 17.13 7.58
C THR A 91 15.43 17.58 9.05
N LYS A 92 14.43 17.15 9.83
CA LYS A 92 14.39 17.38 11.29
C LYS A 92 15.51 16.66 12.05
N THR A 93 16.04 15.56 11.54
CA THR A 93 17.06 14.74 12.21
C THR A 93 18.46 14.91 11.60
N ALA A 94 18.59 15.60 10.47
CA ALA A 94 19.85 15.79 9.77
C ALA A 94 20.74 16.88 10.39
N PRO A 95 22.08 16.72 10.39
CA PRO A 95 23.01 17.78 10.78
C PRO A 95 22.93 18.98 9.82
N ALA A 96 23.05 20.21 10.36
CA ALA A 96 22.92 21.45 9.60
C ALA A 96 23.88 21.57 8.39
N ALA A 97 25.04 20.92 8.43
CA ALA A 97 26.04 20.94 7.33
C ALA A 97 25.70 20.02 6.15
N ALA A 98 24.69 19.15 6.26
CA ALA A 98 24.26 18.20 5.23
C ALA A 98 22.83 18.47 4.73
N ALA A 99 22.27 19.64 5.04
CA ALA A 99 20.86 19.92 4.86
C ALA A 99 20.51 20.18 3.38
N PHE A 100 20.07 19.13 2.68
CA PHE A 100 19.24 19.28 1.49
C PHE A 100 17.91 19.94 1.87
N THR A 101 17.36 20.78 0.99
CA THR A 101 16.00 21.30 1.18
C THR A 101 14.97 20.17 1.03
N GLU A 102 13.77 20.35 1.61
CA GLU A 102 12.64 19.45 1.44
C GLU A 102 12.38 19.16 -0.05
N GLU A 103 12.38 20.22 -0.87
CA GLU A 103 12.16 20.14 -2.31
C GLU A 103 13.27 19.38 -3.05
N GLN A 104 14.54 19.60 -2.68
CA GLN A 104 15.67 18.87 -3.27
C GLN A 104 15.59 17.37 -2.98
N LEU A 105 15.25 16.98 -1.74
CA LEU A 105 15.07 15.57 -1.38
C LEU A 105 13.91 14.93 -2.14
N VAL A 106 12.76 15.62 -2.18
CA VAL A 106 11.59 15.13 -2.89
C VAL A 106 11.90 14.97 -4.38
N GLN A 107 12.56 15.95 -5.00
CA GLN A 107 12.94 15.85 -6.41
C GLN A 107 13.92 14.71 -6.66
N ALA A 108 14.93 14.54 -5.80
CA ALA A 108 15.86 13.42 -5.90
C ALA A 108 15.14 12.06 -5.82
N TRP A 109 14.14 11.91 -4.95
CA TRP A 109 13.33 10.70 -4.90
C TRP A 109 12.45 10.51 -6.12
N VAL A 110 11.85 11.59 -6.64
CA VAL A 110 11.06 11.53 -7.88
C VAL A 110 11.91 11.06 -9.05
N ASP A 111 13.16 11.50 -9.14
CA ASP A 111 14.11 11.11 -10.18
C ASP A 111 14.55 9.63 -10.06
N LEU A 112 14.41 9.03 -8.87
CA LEU A 112 14.69 7.62 -8.61
C LEU A 112 13.47 6.71 -8.82
N LEU A 113 12.28 7.26 -9.10
CA LEU A 113 11.10 6.45 -9.37
C LEU A 113 11.27 5.71 -10.71
N PRO A 114 10.70 4.48 -10.84
CA PRO A 114 10.69 3.76 -12.12
C PRO A 114 10.05 4.54 -13.28
N ASP A 115 9.10 5.42 -12.97
CA ASP A 115 8.48 6.40 -13.87
C ASP A 115 8.22 7.67 -13.05
N PRO A 116 8.90 8.81 -13.35
CA PRO A 116 8.72 10.06 -12.59
C PRO A 116 7.28 10.57 -12.56
N THR A 117 6.43 10.20 -13.52
CA THR A 117 5.02 10.58 -13.54
C THR A 117 4.21 9.92 -12.41
N MET A 118 4.73 8.85 -11.80
CA MET A 118 4.15 8.22 -10.60
C MET A 118 4.10 9.17 -9.40
N ALA A 119 4.94 10.20 -9.35
CA ALA A 119 4.93 11.19 -8.27
C ALA A 119 3.56 11.87 -8.09
N ASN A 120 2.79 12.00 -9.18
CA ASN A 120 1.47 12.62 -9.17
C ASN A 120 0.32 11.61 -9.01
N ALA A 121 0.63 10.31 -8.98
CA ALA A 121 -0.38 9.28 -8.76
C ALA A 121 -0.83 9.28 -7.29
N LEU A 122 -2.12 9.03 -7.07
CA LEU A 122 -2.60 8.71 -5.73
C LEU A 122 -1.94 7.43 -5.24
N ALA A 123 -1.62 7.39 -3.95
CA ALA A 123 -0.97 6.28 -3.30
C ALA A 123 -1.58 6.03 -1.92
N LEU A 124 -1.52 4.76 -1.50
CA LEU A 124 -1.90 4.29 -0.18
C LEU A 124 -0.69 3.65 0.50
N GLU A 125 -0.33 4.13 1.69
CA GLU A 125 0.72 3.52 2.51
C GLU A 125 0.25 2.15 3.02
N LEU A 126 1.08 1.13 2.82
CA LEU A 126 0.86 -0.22 3.32
C LEU A 126 1.72 -0.48 4.56
N LEU A 127 1.39 -1.53 5.31
CA LEU A 127 2.25 -1.96 6.41
C LEU A 127 3.66 -2.30 5.89
N PRO A 128 4.72 -1.98 6.64
CA PRO A 128 6.07 -2.33 6.22
C PRO A 128 6.27 -3.84 6.30
N SER A 129 7.00 -4.40 5.33
CA SER A 129 7.48 -5.79 5.36
C SER A 129 9.00 -5.80 5.52
N GLY A 130 9.47 -6.15 6.71
CA GLY A 130 10.88 -6.06 7.08
C GLY A 130 11.36 -4.60 7.17
N SER A 131 12.47 -4.28 6.51
CA SER A 131 13.05 -2.93 6.44
C SER A 131 12.58 -2.12 5.23
N GLN A 132 11.55 -2.59 4.53
CA GLN A 132 11.05 -1.96 3.32
C GLN A 132 9.69 -1.31 3.58
N GLU A 133 9.52 -0.11 3.06
CA GLU A 133 8.23 0.55 2.94
C GLU A 133 7.53 0.13 1.65
N HIS A 134 6.20 0.05 1.68
CA HIS A 134 5.38 -0.35 0.54
C HIS A 134 4.24 0.63 0.32
N LEU A 135 4.00 1.00 -0.94
CA LEU A 135 2.94 1.92 -1.35
C LEU A 135 2.13 1.28 -2.48
N LEU A 136 0.81 1.16 -2.33
CA LEU A 136 -0.08 0.82 -3.43
C LEU A 136 -0.27 2.05 -4.32
N LEU A 137 0.17 2.00 -5.58
CA LEU A 137 0.18 3.15 -6.50
C LEU A 137 -0.98 3.11 -7.50
N PHE A 138 -1.91 4.05 -7.40
CA PHE A 138 -3.04 4.20 -8.33
C PHE A 138 -2.64 4.92 -9.64
N HIS A 139 -1.52 4.53 -10.25
CA HIS A 139 -0.99 5.14 -11.47
C HIS A 139 -1.57 4.51 -12.74
N LYS A 140 -1.20 3.25 -13.03
CA LYS A 140 -1.68 2.49 -14.20
C LYS A 140 -2.19 1.14 -13.74
N ALA A 141 -3.49 0.90 -13.90
CA ALA A 141 -4.07 -0.41 -13.62
C ALA A 141 -3.63 -1.43 -14.67
N ASN A 142 -3.43 -2.67 -14.25
CA ASN A 142 -3.20 -3.79 -15.17
C ASN A 142 -4.53 -4.30 -15.76
N ARG A 143 -4.47 -5.33 -16.62
CA ARG A 143 -5.65 -5.91 -17.30
C ARG A 143 -6.72 -6.47 -16.35
N ARG A 144 -6.40 -6.68 -15.08
CA ARG A 144 -7.33 -7.16 -14.04
C ARG A 144 -7.92 -6.03 -13.20
N GLY A 145 -7.60 -4.77 -13.51
CA GLY A 145 -7.98 -3.62 -12.67
C GLY A 145 -7.16 -3.50 -11.39
N GLU A 146 -6.05 -4.24 -11.28
CA GLU A 146 -5.14 -4.19 -10.14
C GLU A 146 -4.06 -3.13 -10.34
N TYR A 147 -3.59 -2.56 -9.24
CA TYR A 147 -2.56 -1.53 -9.22
C TYR A 147 -1.27 -2.05 -8.60
N PRO A 148 -0.09 -1.62 -9.10
CA PRO A 148 1.18 -2.13 -8.61
C PRO A 148 1.51 -1.58 -7.21
N VAL A 149 2.35 -2.31 -6.50
CA VAL A 149 2.92 -1.88 -5.23
C VAL A 149 4.37 -1.47 -5.45
N LEU A 150 4.68 -0.23 -5.11
CA LEU A 150 6.04 0.30 -5.06
C LEU A 150 6.71 -0.20 -3.78
N GLY A 151 7.87 -0.83 -3.92
CA GLY A 151 8.80 -1.08 -2.83
C GLY A 151 9.76 0.08 -2.69
N CYS A 152 10.11 0.40 -1.45
CA CYS A 152 11.10 1.37 -1.08
C CYS A 152 12.04 0.74 -0.05
N HIS A 153 13.35 0.87 -0.26
CA HIS A 153 14.34 0.50 0.75
C HIS A 153 15.11 1.72 1.23
N ASN A 154 15.08 1.97 2.54
CA ASN A 154 15.72 3.09 3.22
C ASN A 154 15.41 4.46 2.60
N ARG A 155 14.40 4.57 1.74
CA ARG A 155 14.08 5.77 0.95
C ARG A 155 15.21 6.22 0.04
N PHE A 156 16.00 5.29 -0.48
CA PHE A 156 17.04 5.58 -1.48
C PHE A 156 16.91 4.73 -2.75
N GLU A 157 16.05 3.71 -2.72
CA GLU A 157 15.83 2.80 -3.83
C GLU A 157 14.33 2.54 -3.98
N PHE A 158 13.82 2.73 -5.20
CA PHE A 158 12.41 2.54 -5.53
C PHE A 158 12.27 1.57 -6.70
N TRP A 159 11.36 0.60 -6.58
CA TRP A 159 11.06 -0.33 -7.66
C TRP A 159 9.63 -0.84 -7.57
N LEU A 160 9.06 -1.26 -8.71
CA LEU A 160 7.76 -1.94 -8.70
C LEU A 160 7.96 -3.36 -8.16
N LYS A 161 7.61 -3.57 -6.89
CA LYS A 161 7.87 -4.83 -6.19
C LYS A 161 6.79 -5.88 -6.45
N TYR A 162 5.52 -5.49 -6.43
CA TYR A 162 4.41 -6.40 -6.66
C TYR A 162 3.46 -5.88 -7.73
N LYS A 163 2.83 -6.80 -8.47
CA LYS A 163 1.92 -6.47 -9.57
C LYS A 163 0.51 -6.09 -9.07
N SER A 164 0.20 -6.42 -7.81
CA SER A 164 -1.09 -6.17 -7.17
C SER A 164 -0.95 -6.09 -5.65
N PHE A 165 -1.97 -5.55 -4.98
CA PHE A 165 -2.06 -5.61 -3.51
C PHE A 165 -2.23 -7.05 -2.99
N GLY A 166 -2.90 -7.91 -3.75
CA GLY A 166 -3.00 -9.35 -3.41
C GLY A 166 -1.64 -10.06 -3.37
N ASP A 167 -0.75 -9.77 -4.33
CA ASP A 167 0.61 -10.33 -4.34
C ASP A 167 1.43 -9.83 -3.12
N TYR A 168 1.27 -8.55 -2.78
CA TYR A 168 1.87 -7.98 -1.56
C TYR A 168 1.37 -8.70 -0.30
N LEU A 169 0.06 -8.94 -0.17
CA LEU A 169 -0.51 -9.66 0.96
C LEU A 169 0.04 -11.09 1.05
N SER A 170 0.11 -11.80 -0.08
CA SER A 170 0.71 -13.13 -0.12
C SER A 170 2.14 -13.13 0.39
N HIS A 171 2.97 -12.16 -0.02
CA HIS A 171 4.33 -12.04 0.51
C HIS A 171 4.35 -11.66 1.99
N TYR A 172 3.57 -10.67 2.40
CA TYR A 172 3.50 -10.17 3.78
C TYR A 172 3.19 -11.29 4.78
N PHE A 173 2.31 -12.23 4.39
CA PHE A 173 1.92 -13.38 5.21
C PHE A 173 2.70 -14.67 4.90
N GLY A 174 3.76 -14.61 4.09
CA GLY A 174 4.60 -15.77 3.78
C GLY A 174 3.92 -16.86 2.93
N LEU A 175 2.89 -16.50 2.18
CA LEU A 175 2.12 -17.40 1.31
C LEU A 175 2.57 -17.38 -0.15
N SER A 176 3.39 -16.41 -0.56
CA SER A 176 4.04 -16.43 -1.86
C SER A 176 5.02 -17.60 -1.95
N GLU A 177 5.12 -18.22 -3.13
CA GLU A 177 6.23 -19.12 -3.40
C GLU A 177 7.55 -18.34 -3.31
N PRO A 178 8.64 -18.95 -2.79
CA PRO A 178 9.96 -18.33 -2.88
C PRO A 178 10.33 -18.18 -4.36
N ASP A 179 10.73 -16.97 -4.75
CA ASP A 179 11.31 -16.68 -6.07
C ASP A 179 12.61 -17.48 -6.32
#